data_AF-A0A6B3C7K7-F1
#
_entry.id   AF-A0A6B3C7K7-F1
#
_cell.length_a   1.000
_cell.length_b   1.000
_cell.length_c   1.000
_cell.angle_alpha   90.00
_cell.angle_beta   90.00
_cell.angle_gamma   90.00
#
_symmetry.space_group_name_H-M   'P 1'
#
loop_
_entity.id
_entity.type
_entity.pdbx_description
1 polymer ?
#
loop_
_entity_poly.entity_id
_entity_poly.type
_entity_poly.pdbx_seq_one_letter_code
_entity_poly.pdbx_strand_id
1 'polypeptide(L)'
;MTVTSDRTTDLPPAPAPAPFPTGTQRLPMAKALNLGMRRALANDPRVLLMGEDIGRLGGVFRVTDGLFAEFGEDRVVDTPLAESGIVGTA
;
A
#
# COMPACT_ATOMS: atom_id res chain seq x y z
N MET A 1 4.61 -34.22 12.84
CA MET A 1 3.38 -33.61 13.38
C MET A 1 3.22 -32.26 12.70
N THR A 2 2.44 -32.27 11.63
CA THR A 2 2.27 -31.16 10.69
C THR A 2 1.36 -30.11 11.29
N VAL A 3 1.83 -28.87 11.39
CA VAL A 3 0.96 -27.69 11.47
C VAL A 3 1.54 -26.64 10.52
N THR A 4 1.36 -26.87 9.22
CA THR A 4 1.41 -25.79 8.24
C THR A 4 0.02 -25.15 8.30
N SER A 5 -0.19 -24.30 9.31
CA SER A 5 -1.33 -23.39 9.33
C SER A 5 -1.09 -22.36 8.23
N ASP A 6 -1.90 -22.42 7.18
CA ASP A 6 -1.97 -21.38 6.17
C ASP A 6 -2.44 -20.09 6.84
N ARG A 7 -1.49 -19.23 7.25
CA ARG A 7 -1.79 -17.94 7.89
C ARG A 7 -2.61 -17.01 6.99
N THR A 8 -2.84 -17.37 5.73
CA THR A 8 -3.74 -16.65 4.81
C THR A 8 -5.20 -16.67 5.29
N THR A 9 -5.62 -17.69 6.04
CA THR A 9 -7.02 -17.81 6.53
C THR A 9 -7.36 -17.02 7.80
N ASP A 10 -6.39 -16.42 8.48
CA ASP A 10 -6.59 -15.75 9.78
C ASP A 10 -6.66 -14.21 9.69
N LEU A 11 -6.49 -13.64 8.49
CA LEU A 11 -6.69 -12.19 8.33
C LEU A 11 -8.20 -11.88 8.35
N PRO A 12 -8.64 -10.87 9.12
CA PRO A 12 -10.02 -10.41 9.06
C PRO A 12 -10.39 -10.06 7.61
N PRO A 13 -11.63 -10.36 7.18
CA PRO A 13 -12.08 -10.03 5.84
C PRO A 13 -11.86 -8.53 5.58
N ALA A 14 -11.40 -8.20 4.38
CA ALA A 14 -11.17 -6.82 3.99
C ALA A 14 -12.43 -5.98 4.28
N PRO A 15 -12.28 -4.75 4.81
CA PRO A 15 -13.41 -3.84 4.92
C PRO A 15 -14.03 -3.63 3.53
N ALA A 16 -15.35 -3.46 3.50
CA ALA A 16 -16.04 -3.16 2.25
C ALA A 16 -15.40 -1.93 1.59
N PRO A 17 -15.09 -1.98 0.28
CA PRO A 17 -14.32 -0.93 -0.38
C PRO A 17 -15.07 0.40 -0.28
N ALA A 18 -14.36 1.47 0.06
CA ALA A 18 -14.93 2.81 0.02
C ALA A 18 -15.40 3.15 -1.41
N PRO A 19 -16.50 3.88 -1.59
CA PRO A 19 -16.99 4.23 -2.92
C PRO A 19 -15.94 5.08 -3.65
N PHE A 20 -15.47 4.57 -4.78
CA PHE A 20 -14.52 5.28 -5.63
C PHE A 20 -15.22 6.08 -6.71
N PRO A 21 -14.60 7.18 -7.18
CA PRO A 21 -15.14 7.91 -8.31
C PRO A 21 -15.28 7.01 -9.54
N THR A 22 -16.46 7.00 -10.13
CA THR A 22 -16.80 6.26 -11.36
C THR A 22 -16.67 7.17 -12.57
N GLY A 23 -16.31 6.61 -13.74
CA GLY A 23 -16.14 7.33 -14.99
C GLY A 23 -14.70 7.79 -15.26
N THR A 24 -14.46 8.36 -16.44
CA THR A 24 -13.13 8.83 -16.86
C THR A 24 -12.81 10.17 -16.23
N GLN A 25 -11.66 10.27 -15.58
CA GLN A 25 -11.17 11.51 -14.96
C GLN A 25 -9.82 11.91 -15.56
N ARG A 26 -9.61 13.22 -15.75
CA ARG A 26 -8.30 13.77 -16.08
C ARG A 26 -7.57 14.08 -14.78
N LEU A 27 -6.54 13.30 -14.47
CA LEU A 27 -5.72 13.44 -13.28
C LEU A 27 -4.25 13.63 -13.67
N PRO A 28 -3.47 14.39 -12.88
CA PRO A 28 -2.01 14.28 -12.94
C PRO A 28 -1.58 12.83 -12.69
N MET A 29 -0.52 12.36 -13.35
CA MET A 29 -0.05 10.97 -13.25
C MET A 29 0.18 10.55 -11.79
N ALA A 30 0.83 11.40 -10.98
CA ALA A 30 1.06 11.13 -9.56
C ALA A 30 -0.24 10.88 -8.77
N LYS A 31 -1.30 11.64 -9.06
CA LYS A 31 -2.60 11.47 -8.41
C LYS A 31 -3.34 10.22 -8.90
N ALA A 32 -3.18 9.86 -10.17
CA ALA A 32 -3.74 8.61 -10.70
C ALA A 32 -3.09 7.38 -10.04
N LEU A 33 -1.75 7.38 -9.90
CA LEU A 33 -1.00 6.33 -9.19
C LEU A 33 -1.39 6.26 -7.71
N ASN A 34 -1.42 7.40 -7.02
CA ASN A 34 -1.87 7.48 -5.63
C ASN A 34 -3.28 6.90 -5.43
N LEU A 35 -4.21 7.23 -6.32
CA LEU A 35 -5.58 6.71 -6.30
C LEU A 35 -5.61 5.19 -6.48
N GLY A 36 -4.80 4.65 -7.41
CA GLY A 36 -4.67 3.21 -7.61
C GLY A 36 -4.11 2.48 -6.38
N MET A 37 -3.07 3.02 -5.75
CA MET A 37 -2.50 2.43 -4.54
C MET A 37 -3.42 2.53 -3.34
N ARG A 38 -4.11 3.67 -3.14
CA ARG A 38 -5.14 3.82 -2.10
C ARG A 38 -6.24 2.76 -2.26
N ARG A 39 -6.69 2.51 -3.49
CA ARG A 39 -7.66 1.45 -3.80
C ARG A 39 -7.15 0.08 -3.39
N ALA A 40 -5.92 -0.26 -3.77
CA ALA A 40 -5.34 -1.56 -3.42
C ALA A 40 -5.21 -1.75 -1.90
N LEU A 41 -4.72 -0.74 -1.18
CA LEU A 41 -4.57 -0.75 0.28
C LEU A 41 -5.91 -0.88 1.01
N ALA A 42 -6.95 -0.18 0.55
CA ALA A 42 -8.29 -0.22 1.14
C ALA A 42 -9.01 -1.56 0.89
N ASN A 43 -8.82 -2.16 -0.29
CA ASN A 43 -9.58 -3.33 -0.72
C ASN A 43 -9.01 -4.66 -0.25
N ASP A 44 -7.71 -4.73 0.05
CA ASP A 44 -7.07 -5.96 0.50
C ASP A 44 -6.11 -5.67 1.66
N PRO A 45 -6.39 -6.20 2.88
CA PRO A 45 -5.55 -5.97 4.04
C PRO A 45 -4.15 -6.59 3.92
N ARG A 46 -3.90 -7.46 2.93
CA ARG A 46 -2.59 -8.06 2.66
C ARG A 46 -1.66 -7.17 1.83
N VAL A 47 -2.19 -6.13 1.18
CA VAL A 47 -1.37 -5.25 0.34
C VAL A 47 -0.50 -4.37 1.23
N LEU A 48 0.79 -4.30 0.93
CA LEU A 48 1.75 -3.44 1.61
C LEU A 48 2.43 -2.54 0.58
N LEU A 49 2.80 -1.33 0.99
CA LEU A 49 3.72 -0.49 0.23
C LEU A 49 5.06 -0.45 0.96
N MET A 50 6.14 -0.76 0.24
CA MET A 50 7.51 -0.72 0.77
C MET A 50 8.39 0.02 -0.23
N GLY A 51 9.23 0.92 0.27
CA GLY A 51 10.19 1.66 -0.55
C GLY A 51 10.85 2.80 0.21
N GLU A 52 11.75 3.50 -0.45
CA GLU A 52 12.45 4.64 0.14
C GLU A 52 11.56 5.89 0.12
N ASP A 53 11.50 6.59 1.26
CA ASP A 53 10.80 7.87 1.43
C ASP A 53 9.28 7.85 1.15
N ILE A 54 8.66 6.68 0.97
CA ILE A 54 7.25 6.58 0.61
C ILE A 54 6.29 6.68 1.80
N GLY A 55 6.79 6.57 3.03
CA GLY A 55 6.02 6.60 4.28
C GLY A 55 5.60 8.01 4.66
N ARG A 56 6.16 8.54 5.76
CA ARG A 56 5.73 9.85 6.32
C ARG A 56 5.94 11.02 5.35
N LEU A 57 6.94 10.92 4.46
CA LEU A 57 7.26 11.96 3.48
C LEU A 57 6.33 11.94 2.25
N GLY A 58 5.65 10.83 1.97
CA GLY A 58 4.75 10.69 0.82
C GLY A 58 5.46 10.52 -0.54
N GLY A 59 6.74 10.14 -0.50
CA GLY A 59 7.60 9.97 -1.66
C GLY A 59 8.16 11.29 -2.17
N VAL A 60 9.35 11.27 -2.76
CA VAL A 60 10.00 12.48 -3.30
C VAL A 60 9.18 13.18 -4.40
N PHE A 61 8.37 12.41 -5.14
CA PHE A 61 7.44 12.90 -6.17
C PHE A 61 5.99 13.05 -5.68
N ARG A 62 5.74 12.93 -4.38
CA ARG A 62 4.40 13.06 -3.77
C ARG A 62 3.38 12.02 -4.26
N VAL A 63 3.86 10.86 -4.71
CA VAL A 63 3.02 9.79 -5.28
C VAL A 63 2.31 8.99 -4.18
N THR A 64 2.88 8.88 -2.98
CA THR A 64 2.29 8.17 -1.83
C THR A 64 1.76 9.12 -0.75
N ASP A 65 1.65 10.42 -1.05
CA ASP A 65 1.09 11.43 -0.16
C ASP A 65 -0.20 10.98 0.53
N GLY A 66 -0.21 11.12 1.86
CA GLY A 66 -1.36 10.84 2.73
C GLY A 66 -1.61 9.35 3.01
N LEU A 67 -0.96 8.42 2.30
CA LEU A 67 -1.22 6.99 2.49
C LEU A 67 -0.70 6.49 3.86
N PHE A 68 0.45 6.98 4.32
CA PHE A 68 0.95 6.65 5.66
C PHE A 68 -0.04 7.10 6.76
N ALA A 69 -0.58 8.31 6.65
CA ALA A 69 -1.54 8.84 7.63
C ALA A 69 -2.88 8.08 7.61
N GLU A 70 -3.27 7.56 6.46
CA GLU A 70 -4.54 6.83 6.26
C GLU A 70 -4.44 5.36 6.68
N PHE A 71 -3.33 4.67 6.38
CA PHE A 71 -3.20 3.21 6.55
C PHE A 71 -2.19 2.79 7.63
N GLY A 72 -1.39 3.71 8.16
CA GLY A 72 -0.45 3.45 9.24
C GLY A 72 0.87 2.81 8.80
N GLU A 73 1.79 2.68 9.76
CA GLU A 73 3.15 2.18 9.55
C GLU A 73 3.20 0.70 9.15
N ASP A 74 2.21 -0.10 9.58
CA ASP A 74 2.13 -1.52 9.22
C ASP A 74 1.79 -1.76 7.74
N ARG A 75 1.34 -0.73 7.02
CA ARG A 75 0.86 -0.84 5.63
C ARG A 75 1.67 -0.02 4.63
N VAL A 76 2.37 1.02 5.10
CA VAL A 76 3.21 1.89 4.27
C VAL A 76 4.55 2.10 4.98
N VAL A 77 5.58 1.38 4.51
CA VAL A 77 6.85 1.22 5.22
C VAL A 77 7.99 1.90 4.45
N ASP A 78 8.74 2.75 5.15
CA ASP A 78 10.01 3.27 4.66
C ASP A 78 11.10 2.20 4.81
N THR A 79 11.80 1.90 3.72
CA THR A 79 12.90 0.92 3.70
C THR A 79 14.26 1.60 3.77
N PRO A 80 15.32 0.90 4.21
CA PRO A 80 16.70 1.38 4.04
C PRO A 80 17.05 1.61 2.57
N LEU A 81 18.09 2.43 2.35
CA LEU A 81 18.74 2.67 1.05
C LEU A 81 19.48 1.41 0.57
N ALA A 82 18.73 0.47 0.01
CA ALA A 82 19.23 -0.82 -0.46
C ALA A 82 18.19 -1.50 -1.36
N GLU A 83 18.25 -1.24 -2.66
CA GLU A 83 17.25 -1.69 -3.64
C GLU A 83 17.16 -3.21 -3.73
N SER A 84 18.30 -3.90 -3.64
CA SER A 84 18.36 -5.37 -3.59
C SER A 84 17.73 -5.92 -2.30
N GLY A 85 17.82 -5.19 -1.20
CA GLY A 85 17.14 -5.49 0.06
C GLY A 85 15.63 -5.37 -0.10
N ILE A 86 15.14 -4.26 -0.66
CA ILE A 86 13.72 -4.01 -0.90
C ILE A 86 13.10 -5.16 -1.72
N VAL A 87 13.72 -5.50 -2.85
CA VAL A 87 13.22 -6.55 -3.74
C VAL A 87 13.34 -7.93 -3.10
N GLY A 88 14.40 -8.20 -2.32
CA GLY A 88 14.60 -9.49 -1.66
C GLY A 88 13.64 -9.78 -0.51
N THR A 89 13.09 -8.73 0.11
CA THR A 89 12.14 -8.85 1.25
C THR A 89 10.66 -8.84 0.85
N ALA A 90 10.34 -8.42 -0.38
CA ALA A 90 8.98 -8.31 -0.89
C ALA A 90 8.42 -9.65 -1.36
#